data_AF-A0A954E205-F1
#
_entry.id   AF-A0A954E205-F1
#
_cell.length_a   1.000
_cell.length_b   1.000
_cell.length_c   1.000
_cell.angle_alpha   90.00
_cell.angle_beta   90.00
_cell.angle_gamma   90.00
#
_symmetry.space_group_name_H-M   'P 1'
#
loop_
_entity.id
_entity.type
_entity.pdbx_description
1 polymer ?
#
loop_
_entity_poly.entity_id
_entity_poly.type
_entity_poly.pdbx_seq_one_letter_code
_entity_poly.pdbx_strand_id
1 'polypeptide(L)'
;MSARATELRKGSVIEKDGDLLIITDYEHKTPGNLRAIIQMKTKSLKTGSTGAIRASSNDSFEVAYLDRRKAEYLYKDGTDNFIFMDGETFEQFPLPSELANDAMGYVKENDTVEITFHDGRPIGVELPPSVILEVVEAEQAVKGNTATNVKKEAVLETGLTVKVPLHVNAGDKIKIKTADGEFQGRVND
;
A
#
# COMPACT_ATOMS: atom_id res chain seq x y z
N MET A 1 16.86 15.68 -9.48
CA MET A 1 17.28 15.63 -10.90
C MET A 1 16.08 16.01 -11.76
N SER A 2 16.23 16.79 -12.84
CA SER A 2 15.08 17.21 -13.64
C SER A 2 14.96 16.40 -14.93
N ALA A 3 13.75 15.94 -15.27
CA ALA A 3 13.44 15.23 -16.51
C ALA A 3 12.31 15.93 -17.26
N ARG A 4 12.33 15.86 -18.60
CA ARG A 4 11.22 16.42 -19.40
C ARG A 4 9.97 15.58 -19.24
N ALA A 5 8.81 16.22 -19.41
CA ALA A 5 7.52 15.55 -19.41
C ALA A 5 7.49 14.33 -20.35
N THR A 6 8.14 14.45 -21.52
CA THR A 6 8.25 13.37 -22.51
C THR A 6 9.11 12.18 -22.09
N GLU A 7 9.96 12.33 -21.07
CA GLU A 7 10.85 11.30 -20.54
C GLU A 7 10.20 10.52 -19.39
N LEU A 8 9.16 11.08 -18.77
CA LEU A 8 8.40 10.43 -17.71
C LEU A 8 7.63 9.23 -18.24
N ARG A 9 7.44 8.22 -17.38
CA ARG A 9 6.69 6.99 -17.68
C ARG A 9 5.79 6.65 -16.51
N LYS A 10 4.87 5.72 -16.72
CA LYS A 10 4.19 5.06 -15.61
C LYS A 10 5.22 4.46 -14.65
N GLY A 11 5.07 4.73 -13.36
CA GLY A 11 6.00 4.34 -12.29
C GLY A 11 7.06 5.40 -11.97
N SER A 12 7.28 6.42 -12.82
CA SER A 12 8.12 7.55 -12.44
C SER A 12 7.53 8.27 -11.24
N VAL A 13 8.38 8.72 -10.32
CA VAL A 13 7.99 9.49 -9.16
C VAL A 13 8.52 10.89 -9.32
N ILE A 14 7.65 11.87 -9.18
CA ILE A 14 7.99 13.28 -9.29
C ILE A 14 7.71 13.98 -7.97
N GLU A 15 8.55 14.95 -7.64
CA GLU A 15 8.29 15.86 -6.54
C GLU A 15 7.53 17.08 -7.07
N LYS A 16 6.41 17.40 -6.43
CA LYS A 16 5.61 18.56 -6.79
C LYS A 16 4.91 19.11 -5.55
N ASP A 17 5.05 20.41 -5.30
CA ASP A 17 4.43 21.12 -4.18
C ASP A 17 4.73 20.46 -2.81
N GLY A 18 5.92 19.84 -2.67
CA GLY A 18 6.35 19.12 -1.47
C GLY A 18 5.74 17.72 -1.29
N ASP A 19 5.02 17.20 -2.29
CA ASP A 19 4.50 15.83 -2.30
C ASP A 19 5.22 14.96 -3.34
N LEU A 20 5.35 13.67 -3.03
CA LEU A 20 5.90 12.66 -3.92
C LEU A 20 4.76 11.97 -4.66
N LEU A 21 4.71 12.19 -5.97
CA LEU A 21 3.63 11.72 -6.82
C LEU A 21 4.14 10.61 -7.73
N ILE A 22 3.61 9.40 -7.57
CA ILE A 22 3.84 8.31 -8.53
C ILE A 22 2.89 8.44 -9.72
N ILE A 23 3.43 8.36 -10.93
CA ILE A 23 2.65 8.38 -12.16
C ILE A 23 2.02 7.00 -12.35
N THR A 24 0.70 6.93 -12.24
CA THR A 24 -0.07 5.70 -12.40
C THR A 24 -0.52 5.46 -13.84
N ASP A 25 -0.61 6.53 -14.63
CA ASP A 25 -1.00 6.50 -16.03
C ASP A 25 -0.34 7.66 -16.79
N TYR A 26 0.01 7.44 -18.05
CA TYR A 26 0.71 8.42 -18.89
C TYR A 26 0.19 8.37 -20.32
N GLU A 27 -0.25 9.51 -20.84
CA GLU A 27 -0.80 9.64 -22.18
C GLU A 27 -0.17 10.83 -22.91
N HIS A 28 0.44 10.59 -24.07
CA HIS A 28 1.00 11.63 -24.93
C HIS A 28 0.10 11.83 -26.14
N LYS A 29 -0.64 12.95 -26.16
CA LYS A 29 -1.54 13.33 -27.25
C LYS A 29 -0.84 14.27 -28.21
N THR A 30 -0.83 13.91 -29.49
CA THR A 30 -0.30 14.75 -30.58
C THR A 30 -1.43 15.06 -31.58
N PRO A 31 -2.31 16.04 -31.29
CA PRO A 31 -3.39 16.40 -32.21
C PRO A 31 -2.79 17.10 -33.43
N GLY A 32 -3.18 16.71 -34.65
CA GLY A 32 -2.49 17.11 -35.88
C GLY A 32 -2.13 18.59 -36.01
N ASN A 33 -3.06 19.50 -35.71
CA ASN A 33 -2.84 20.95 -35.81
C ASN A 33 -2.53 21.65 -34.48
N LEU A 34 -2.37 20.92 -33.38
CA LEU A 34 -2.14 21.49 -32.04
C LEU A 34 -0.82 21.03 -31.44
N ARG A 35 -0.34 21.78 -30.45
CA ARG A 35 0.83 21.37 -29.67
C ARG A 35 0.53 20.07 -28.94
N ALA A 36 1.54 19.22 -28.84
CA ALA A 36 1.44 17.97 -28.10
C ALA A 36 1.16 18.25 -26.61
N ILE A 37 0.33 17.42 -26.01
CA ILE A 37 -0.09 17.50 -24.61
C ILE A 37 0.19 16.17 -23.95
N ILE A 38 0.81 16.22 -22.79
CA ILE A 38 1.03 15.06 -21.93
C ILE A 38 0.02 15.12 -20.78
N GLN A 39 -0.71 14.02 -20.57
CA GLN A 39 -1.64 13.85 -19.47
C GLN A 39 -1.15 12.70 -18.60
N MET A 40 -0.97 12.97 -17.31
CA MET A 40 -0.48 12.00 -16.35
C MET A 40 -1.51 11.87 -15.24
N LYS A 41 -1.89 10.63 -14.88
CA LYS A 41 -2.58 10.39 -13.61
C LYS A 41 -1.54 10.12 -12.56
N THR A 42 -1.70 10.72 -11.40
CA THR A 42 -0.76 10.60 -10.29
C THR A 42 -1.45 10.03 -9.05
N LYS A 43 -0.67 9.43 -8.16
CA LYS A 43 -1.09 9.07 -6.81
C LYS A 43 -0.05 9.62 -5.83
N SER A 44 -0.49 10.29 -4.78
CA SER A 44 0.37 10.72 -3.68
C SER A 44 0.88 9.49 -2.94
N LEU A 45 2.20 9.39 -2.75
CA LEU A 45 2.79 8.32 -1.96
C LEU A 45 2.58 8.53 -0.46
N LYS A 46 2.40 9.78 -0.03
CA LYS A 46 2.13 10.11 1.37
C LYS A 46 0.66 9.87 1.75
N THR A 47 -0.28 10.32 0.93
CA THR A 47 -1.73 10.32 1.28
C THR A 47 -2.55 9.30 0.52
N GLY A 48 -2.01 8.68 -0.52
CA GLY A 48 -2.75 7.78 -1.41
C GLY A 48 -3.77 8.47 -2.32
N SER A 49 -3.96 9.79 -2.19
CA SER A 49 -4.88 10.58 -3.02
C SER A 49 -4.48 10.53 -4.49
N THR A 50 -5.46 10.51 -5.40
CA THR A 50 -5.21 10.49 -6.85
C THR A 50 -5.41 11.88 -7.44
N GLY A 51 -4.63 12.18 -8.48
CA GLY A 51 -4.65 13.46 -9.16
C GLY A 51 -4.33 13.33 -10.65
N ALA A 52 -4.32 14.46 -11.35
CA ALA A 52 -3.93 14.51 -12.75
C ALA A 52 -3.09 15.76 -13.04
N ILE A 53 -2.08 15.59 -13.89
CA ILE A 53 -1.21 16.66 -14.37
C ILE A 53 -1.34 16.75 -15.89
N ARG A 54 -1.50 17.97 -16.40
CA ARG A 54 -1.39 18.27 -17.83
C ARG A 54 -0.13 19.09 -18.05
N ALA A 55 0.69 18.67 -18.99
CA ALA A 55 1.97 19.27 -19.28
C ALA A 55 2.20 19.41 -20.80
N SER A 56 2.96 20.43 -21.18
CA SER A 56 3.60 20.54 -22.48
C SER A 56 4.79 19.59 -22.57
N SER A 57 5.18 19.19 -23.78
CA SER A 57 6.38 18.36 -24.01
C SER A 57 7.68 18.99 -23.49
N ASN A 58 7.71 20.33 -23.35
CA ASN A 58 8.89 21.05 -22.86
C ASN A 58 8.89 21.27 -21.35
N ASP A 59 7.80 20.93 -20.65
CA ASP A 59 7.76 21.08 -19.20
C ASP A 59 8.72 20.08 -18.56
N SER A 60 9.36 20.51 -17.47
CA SER A 60 10.34 19.71 -16.74
C SER A 60 9.86 19.46 -15.32
N PHE A 61 10.11 18.26 -14.83
CA PHE A 61 9.70 17.81 -13.50
C PHE A 61 10.92 17.36 -12.71
N GLU A 62 10.91 17.60 -11.40
CA GLU A 62 11.89 17.00 -10.51
C GLU A 62 11.52 15.54 -10.28
N VAL A 63 12.42 14.64 -10.68
CA VAL A 63 12.25 13.21 -10.50
C VAL A 63 12.88 12.82 -9.18
N ALA A 64 12.07 12.16 -8.35
CA ALA A 64 12.48 11.56 -7.09
C ALA A 64 12.88 10.10 -7.33
N TYR A 65 14.02 9.71 -6.80
CA TYR A 65 14.42 8.31 -6.74
C TYR A 65 13.86 7.69 -5.46
N LEU A 66 13.24 6.54 -5.64
CA LEU A 66 12.79 5.71 -4.54
C LEU A 66 13.69 4.50 -4.43
N ASP A 67 14.09 4.20 -3.21
CA ASP A 67 14.81 3.00 -2.86
C ASP A 67 13.84 2.07 -2.13
N ARG A 68 13.79 0.80 -2.54
CA ARG A 68 12.86 -0.19 -2.00
C ARG A 68 13.69 -1.26 -1.32
N ARG A 69 13.53 -1.40 -0.01
CA ARG A 69 14.31 -2.32 0.79
C ARG A 69 13.38 -3.27 1.54
N LYS A 70 13.81 -4.52 1.66
CA LYS A 70 13.13 -5.46 2.55
C LYS A 70 13.50 -5.13 3.99
N ALA A 71 12.50 -5.06 4.85
CA ALA A 71 12.71 -4.87 6.27
C ALA A 71 11.78 -5.80 7.07
N GLU A 72 12.27 -6.25 8.21
CA GLU A 72 11.50 -7.06 9.16
C GLU A 72 10.80 -6.13 10.15
N TYR A 73 9.49 -6.29 10.31
CA TYR A 73 8.74 -5.57 11.34
C TYR A 73 9.05 -6.16 12.71
N LEU A 74 9.52 -5.35 13.65
CA LEU A 74 9.85 -5.82 15.00
C LEU A 74 8.70 -5.62 15.97
N TYR A 75 8.33 -4.36 16.24
CA TYR A 75 7.29 -4.00 17.21
C TYR A 75 6.85 -2.54 17.01
N LYS A 76 5.71 -2.17 17.60
CA LYS A 76 5.27 -0.78 17.72
C LYS A 76 5.82 -0.18 19.01
N ASP A 77 6.53 0.95 18.92
CA ASP A 77 7.03 1.65 20.09
C ASP A 77 5.92 2.40 20.84
N GLY A 78 6.23 2.90 22.04
CA GLY A 78 5.29 3.68 22.86
C GLY A 78 5.00 5.09 22.35
N THR A 79 5.54 5.48 21.18
CA THR A 79 5.49 6.82 20.58
C THR A 79 4.85 6.83 19.18
N ASP A 80 4.00 5.84 18.88
CA ASP A 80 3.28 5.69 17.62
C ASP A 80 4.16 5.44 16.38
N ASN A 81 5.39 4.96 16.56
CA ASN A 81 6.22 4.46 15.46
C ASN A 81 6.21 2.92 15.42
N PHE A 82 6.32 2.39 14.21
CA PHE A 82 6.64 1.00 13.96
C PHE A 82 8.15 0.88 13.78
N ILE A 83 8.79 -0.01 14.53
CA ILE A 83 10.22 -0.26 14.44
C ILE A 83 10.44 -1.40 13.46
N PHE A 84 11.33 -1.16 12.50
CA PHE A 84 11.74 -2.13 11.49
C PHE A 84 13.24 -2.37 11.58
N MET A 85 13.67 -3.55 11.14
CA MET A 85 15.07 -3.89 10.92
C MET A 85 15.33 -4.03 9.43
N ASP A 86 16.28 -3.27 8.90
CA ASP A 86 16.69 -3.38 7.50
C ASP A 86 17.31 -4.76 7.23
N GLY A 87 16.87 -5.42 6.16
CA GLY A 87 17.27 -6.80 5.86
C GLY A 87 18.70 -6.98 5.36
N GLU A 88 19.39 -5.91 4.97
CA GLU A 88 20.77 -5.97 4.49
C GLU A 88 21.77 -5.48 5.54
N THR A 89 21.43 -4.38 6.21
CA THR A 89 22.32 -3.70 7.17
C THR A 89 22.07 -4.13 8.62
N PHE A 90 20.91 -4.74 8.91
CA PHE A 90 20.45 -5.07 10.26
C PHE A 90 20.31 -3.85 11.18
N GLU A 91 20.29 -2.63 10.62
CA GLU A 91 20.03 -1.41 11.37
C GLU A 91 18.53 -1.26 11.62
N GLN A 92 18.20 -0.83 12.84
CA GLN A 92 16.81 -0.53 13.19
C GLN A 92 16.46 0.91 12.84
N PHE A 93 15.27 1.12 12.30
CA PHE A 93 14.75 2.44 12.00
C PHE A 93 13.27 2.55 12.35
N PRO A 94 12.82 3.74 12.80
CA PRO A 94 11.41 4.00 13.04
C PRO A 94 10.70 4.41 11.74
N LEU A 95 9.46 3.95 11.59
CA LEU A 95 8.50 4.48 10.64
C LEU A 95 7.28 5.03 11.39
N PRO A 96 6.99 6.34 11.27
CA PRO A 96 5.78 6.93 11.84
C PRO A 96 4.51 6.23 11.34
N SER A 97 3.55 5.99 12.24
CA SER A 97 2.27 5.34 11.89
C SER A 97 1.51 6.04 10.76
N GLU A 98 1.61 7.37 10.67
CA GLU A 98 1.02 8.15 9.57
C GLU A 98 1.54 7.76 8.18
N LEU A 99 2.78 7.27 8.08
CA LEU A 99 3.38 6.82 6.82
C LEU A 99 3.15 5.32 6.59
N ALA A 100 2.91 4.57 7.65
CA ALA A 100 2.62 3.14 7.57
C ALA A 100 1.18 2.85 7.13
N ASN A 101 0.26 3.83 7.25
CA ASN A 101 -1.15 3.73 6.86
C ASN A 101 -1.87 2.53 7.51
N ASP A 102 -3.04 2.15 6.97
CA ASP A 102 -3.79 0.94 7.35
C ASP A 102 -3.03 -0.38 7.06
N ALA A 103 -1.87 -0.30 6.38
CA ALA A 103 -1.11 -1.47 5.97
C ALA A 103 -0.67 -2.31 7.19
N MET A 104 -0.28 -1.68 8.30
CA MET A 104 0.21 -2.41 9.47
C MET A 104 -0.84 -3.29 10.13
N GLY A 105 -2.14 -3.07 9.89
CA GLY A 105 -3.19 -4.01 10.33
C GLY A 105 -3.09 -5.39 9.67
N TYR A 106 -2.33 -5.52 8.58
CA TYR A 106 -2.13 -6.75 7.82
C TYR A 106 -0.76 -7.40 8.04
N VAL A 107 0.09 -6.82 8.90
CA VAL A 107 1.49 -7.23 9.10
C VAL A 107 1.67 -7.74 10.51
N LYS A 108 2.36 -8.86 10.66
CA LYS A 108 2.66 -9.49 11.95
C LYS A 108 4.06 -9.15 12.40
N GLU A 109 4.29 -9.15 13.71
CA GLU A 109 5.65 -9.08 14.23
C GLU A 109 6.51 -10.20 13.61
N ASN A 110 7.73 -9.85 13.20
CA ASN A 110 8.69 -10.65 12.45
C ASN A 110 8.34 -10.89 10.97
N ASP A 111 7.26 -10.30 10.42
CA ASP A 111 7.02 -10.35 8.98
C ASP A 111 8.01 -9.45 8.23
N THR A 112 8.45 -9.92 7.06
CA THR A 112 9.24 -9.12 6.13
C THR A 112 8.32 -8.35 5.16
N VAL A 113 8.46 -7.03 5.11
CA VAL A 113 7.73 -6.13 4.19
C VAL A 113 8.70 -5.33 3.33
N GLU A 114 8.19 -4.67 2.29
CA GLU A 114 8.98 -3.73 1.49
C GLU A 114 8.75 -2.31 2.02
N ILE A 115 9.83 -1.64 2.42
CA ILE A 115 9.83 -0.25 2.83
C ILE A 115 10.36 0.60 1.68
N THR A 116 9.61 1.65 1.37
CA THR A 116 10.02 2.65 0.39
C THR A 116 10.76 3.78 1.10
N PHE A 117 11.95 4.10 0.63
CA PHE A 117 12.79 5.20 1.07
C PHE A 117 12.92 6.27 -0.01
N HIS A 118 13.03 7.51 0.43
CA HIS A 118 13.40 8.65 -0.39
C HIS A 118 14.45 9.47 0.34
N ASP A 119 15.59 9.74 -0.30
CA ASP A 119 16.75 10.41 0.29
C ASP A 119 17.16 9.85 1.66
N GLY A 120 17.12 8.52 1.79
CA GLY A 120 17.47 7.79 3.01
C GLY A 120 16.41 7.83 4.11
N ARG A 121 15.26 8.49 3.89
CA ARG A 121 14.15 8.54 4.85
C ARG A 121 13.04 7.57 4.44
N PRO A 122 12.50 6.76 5.36
CA PRO A 122 11.39 5.88 5.04
C PRO A 122 10.12 6.71 4.83
N ILE A 123 9.40 6.44 3.74
CA ILE A 123 8.20 7.19 3.34
C ILE A 123 6.93 6.34 3.31
N GLY A 124 7.04 5.02 3.45
CA GLY A 124 5.88 4.14 3.58
C GLY A 124 6.19 2.66 3.46
N VAL A 125 5.17 1.85 3.69
CA VAL A 125 5.19 0.38 3.61
C VAL A 125 4.42 -0.05 2.37
N GLU A 126 4.99 -0.94 1.57
CA GLU A 126 4.30 -1.61 0.47
C GLU A 126 4.05 -3.07 0.84
N LEU A 127 2.78 -3.47 0.78
CA LEU A 127 2.35 -4.84 1.01
C LEU A 127 2.04 -5.55 -0.29
N PRO A 128 2.17 -6.89 -0.32
CA PRO A 128 1.63 -7.66 -1.43
C PRO A 128 0.12 -7.37 -1.60
N PRO A 129 -0.44 -7.56 -2.82
CA PRO A 129 -1.86 -7.32 -3.08
C PRO A 129 -2.81 -8.13 -2.18
N SER A 130 -2.30 -9.20 -1.59
CA SER A 130 -3.00 -10.05 -0.65
C SER A 130 -2.06 -10.65 0.37
N VAL A 131 -2.52 -10.78 1.62
CA VAL A 131 -1.84 -11.46 2.72
C VAL A 131 -2.64 -12.68 3.16
N ILE A 132 -1.97 -13.60 3.87
CA ILE A 132 -2.62 -14.74 4.52
C ILE A 132 -2.50 -14.53 6.02
N LEU A 133 -3.64 -14.48 6.70
CA LEU A 133 -3.71 -14.27 8.15
C LEU A 133 -4.62 -15.31 8.77
N GLU A 134 -4.27 -15.75 9.98
CA GLU A 134 -5.10 -16.64 10.78
C GLU A 134 -6.22 -15.87 11.48
N VAL A 135 -7.41 -16.46 11.49
CA VAL A 135 -8.56 -15.97 12.27
C VAL A 135 -8.42 -16.46 13.71
N VAL A 136 -8.27 -15.54 14.67
CA VAL A 136 -8.18 -15.89 16.10
C VAL A 136 -9.55 -15.91 16.78
N GLU A 137 -10.48 -15.07 16.32
CA GLU A 137 -11.85 -15.03 16.83
C GLU A 137 -12.84 -14.85 15.67
N ALA A 138 -13.98 -15.54 15.74
CA ALA A 138 -15.06 -15.39 14.75
C ALA A 138 -16.41 -15.52 15.43
N GLU A 139 -17.32 -14.59 15.15
CA GLU A 139 -18.67 -14.63 15.72
C GLU A 139 -19.39 -15.95 15.37
N GLN A 140 -20.18 -16.48 16.32
CA GLN A 140 -21.01 -17.65 16.04
C GLN A 140 -22.15 -17.25 15.10
N ALA A 141 -22.32 -18.03 14.02
CA ALA A 141 -23.44 -17.82 13.11
C ALA A 141 -24.76 -18.08 13.86
N VAL A 142 -25.62 -17.06 13.96
CA VAL A 142 -26.95 -17.20 14.55
C VAL A 142 -27.79 -18.11 13.66
N LYS A 143 -28.26 -19.24 14.21
CA LYS A 143 -29.20 -20.15 13.55
C LYS A 143 -30.46 -19.37 13.15
N GLY A 144 -30.66 -19.17 11.85
CA GLY A 144 -31.83 -18.46 11.31
C GLY A 144 -31.53 -17.53 10.14
N ASN A 145 -30.26 -17.16 9.92
CA ASN A 145 -29.85 -16.39 8.74
C ASN A 145 -29.82 -17.28 7.49
N THR A 146 -30.96 -17.36 6.78
CA THR A 146 -31.12 -18.07 5.49
C THR A 146 -30.81 -17.19 4.28
N ALA A 147 -30.41 -15.94 4.48
CA ALA A 147 -30.00 -15.05 3.41
C ALA A 147 -28.65 -15.49 2.81
N THR A 148 -28.60 -15.55 1.47
CA THR A 148 -27.36 -15.70 0.71
C THR A 148 -26.46 -14.47 0.91
N ASN A 149 -25.15 -14.67 1.04
CA ASN A 149 -24.12 -13.62 1.23
C ASN A 149 -24.08 -12.89 2.58
N VAL A 150 -24.61 -13.48 3.66
CA VAL A 150 -24.37 -12.93 5.00
C VAL A 150 -22.89 -13.06 5.36
N LYS A 151 -22.28 -11.95 5.78
CA LYS A 151 -20.92 -11.89 6.33
C LYS A 151 -21.00 -11.67 7.85
N LYS A 152 -20.01 -12.17 8.57
CA LYS A 152 -19.79 -11.93 10.00
C LYS A 152 -18.44 -11.26 10.22
N GLU A 153 -18.25 -10.69 11.40
CA GLU A 153 -16.95 -10.17 11.80
C GLU A 153 -16.06 -11.28 12.34
N ALA A 154 -14.76 -11.16 12.02
CA ALA A 154 -13.71 -12.04 12.50
C ALA A 154 -12.46 -11.21 12.82
N VAL A 155 -11.82 -11.52 13.94
CA VAL A 155 -10.57 -10.90 14.38
C VAL A 155 -9.41 -11.77 13.91
N LEU A 156 -8.40 -11.14 13.32
CA LEU A 156 -7.20 -11.79 12.82
C LEU A 156 -6.10 -11.80 13.88
N GLU A 157 -5.07 -12.60 13.67
CA GLU A 157 -3.89 -12.67 14.55
C GLU A 157 -3.15 -11.33 14.73
N THR A 158 -3.35 -10.37 13.80
CA THR A 158 -2.87 -8.98 13.92
C THR A 158 -3.75 -8.08 14.79
N GLY A 159 -4.91 -8.55 15.22
CA GLY A 159 -5.96 -7.77 15.88
C GLY A 159 -6.88 -7.01 14.92
N LEU A 160 -6.64 -7.09 13.60
CA LEU A 160 -7.52 -6.48 12.60
C LEU A 160 -8.86 -7.22 12.52
N THR A 161 -9.97 -6.49 12.51
CA THR A 161 -11.31 -7.04 12.30
C THR A 161 -11.70 -6.96 10.82
N VAL A 162 -12.10 -8.08 10.22
CA VAL A 162 -12.54 -8.17 8.82
C VAL A 162 -13.89 -8.86 8.68
N LYS A 163 -14.57 -8.63 7.55
CA LYS A 163 -15.85 -9.27 7.22
C LYS A 163 -15.63 -10.53 6.40
N VAL A 164 -15.99 -11.68 6.97
CA VAL A 164 -15.81 -13.01 6.38
C VAL A 164 -17.14 -13.75 6.20
N PRO A 165 -17.23 -14.74 5.29
CA PRO A 165 -18.41 -15.60 5.20
C PRO A 165 -18.72 -16.35 6.51
N LEU A 166 -19.99 -16.70 6.74
CA LEU A 166 -20.43 -17.38 7.97
C LEU A 166 -19.70 -18.70 8.28
N HIS A 167 -19.18 -19.38 7.26
CA HIS A 167 -18.52 -20.68 7.40
C HIS A 167 -17.05 -20.60 7.83
N VAL A 168 -16.46 -19.41 7.92
CA VAL A 168 -15.09 -19.19 8.43
C VAL A 168 -15.11 -19.30 9.95
N ASN A 169 -14.16 -20.02 10.54
CA ASN A 169 -14.07 -20.24 11.98
C ASN A 169 -12.69 -19.81 12.52
N ALA A 170 -12.57 -19.71 13.84
CA ALA A 170 -11.27 -19.54 14.47
C ALA A 170 -10.33 -20.72 14.10
N GLY A 171 -9.06 -20.41 13.87
CA GLY A 171 -8.03 -21.31 13.35
C GLY A 171 -7.98 -21.42 11.82
N ASP A 172 -8.94 -20.84 11.08
CA ASP A 172 -8.86 -20.79 9.62
C ASP A 172 -7.83 -19.76 9.17
N LYS A 173 -6.95 -20.14 8.24
CA LYS A 173 -6.12 -19.20 7.49
C LYS A 173 -6.92 -18.64 6.32
N ILE A 174 -6.97 -17.33 6.21
CA ILE A 174 -7.72 -16.65 5.14
C ILE A 174 -6.83 -15.72 4.35
N LYS A 175 -7.07 -15.68 3.03
CA LYS A 175 -6.44 -14.74 2.13
C LYS A 175 -7.25 -13.46 2.07
N ILE A 176 -6.62 -12.32 2.32
CA ILE A 176 -7.27 -11.00 2.35
C ILE A 176 -6.56 -10.07 1.39
N LYS A 177 -7.33 -9.27 0.66
CA LYS A 177 -6.82 -8.21 -0.21
C LYS A 177 -6.46 -6.98 0.62
N THR A 178 -5.21 -6.54 0.55
CA THR A 178 -4.66 -5.46 1.40
C THR A 178 -5.17 -4.07 1.04
N ALA A 179 -5.72 -3.89 -0.17
CA ALA A 179 -6.22 -2.60 -0.64
C ALA A 179 -7.55 -2.18 0.00
N ASP A 180 -8.39 -3.14 0.40
CA ASP A 180 -9.77 -2.92 0.85
C ASP A 180 -10.23 -3.89 1.97
N GLY A 181 -9.36 -4.80 2.41
CA GLY A 181 -9.69 -5.79 3.43
C GLY A 181 -10.63 -6.90 2.96
N GLU A 182 -10.80 -7.08 1.65
CA GLU A 182 -11.74 -8.06 1.11
C GLU A 182 -11.23 -9.49 1.30
N PHE A 183 -12.07 -10.36 1.89
CA PHE A 183 -11.86 -11.80 1.92
C PHE A 183 -11.82 -12.39 0.51
N GLN A 184 -10.73 -13.08 0.17
CA GLN A 184 -10.55 -13.74 -1.13
C GLN A 184 -10.75 -15.26 -1.09
N GLY A 185 -10.63 -15.87 0.09
CA GLY A 185 -10.77 -17.32 0.25
C GLY A 185 -10.12 -17.84 1.51
N ARG A 186 -10.47 -19.06 1.89
CA ARG A 186 -9.72 -19.85 2.87
C ARG A 186 -8.52 -20.50 2.17
N VAL A 187 -7.39 -20.55 2.86
CA VAL A 187 -6.21 -21.28 2.40
C VAL A 187 -6.22 -22.62 3.10
N ASN A 188 -6.23 -23.70 2.32
CA ASN A 188 -5.97 -25.04 2.83
C ASN A 188 -4.48 -25.30 2.60
N ASP A 189 -3.78 -25.73 3.64
CA ASP A 189 -2.38 -26.18 3.53
C ASP A 189 -2.25 -27.42 2.61
#